data_AF-N1UQH2-F1
#
_entry.id   AF-N1UQH2-F1
#
_cell.length_a   1.000
_cell.length_b   1.000
_cell.length_c   1.000
_cell.angle_alpha   90.00
_cell.angle_beta   90.00
_cell.angle_gamma   90.00
#
_symmetry.space_group_name_H-M   'P 1'
#
loop_
_entity.id
_entity.type
_entity.pdbx_description
1 polymer ?
#
loop_
_entity_poly.entity_id
_entity_poly.type
_entity_poly.pdbx_seq_one_letter_code
_entity_poly.pdbx_strand_id
1 'polypeptide(L)'
;GEAMLVEGYLDVIGLVRRGYENVIASMGTAITENHIRTLKKFAERVTFVLDGDIAGKKGALRAAEICLKEGMECSIVLLPEGKDPFDLSKSLSRPELHEILSDRIQGSEFVVEELLENADSRALPEKKESHFKIYIPSSKP
;
A
#
# COMPACT_ATOMS: atom_id res chain seq x y z
N GLY A 1 11.26 -6.06 -11.49
CA GLY A 1 10.58 -4.84 -11.99
C GLY A 1 9.45 -4.43 -11.05
N GLU A 2 9.00 -3.18 -11.09
CA GLU A 2 8.02 -2.60 -10.14
C GLU A 2 6.75 -2.14 -10.87
N ALA A 3 5.59 -2.26 -10.21
CA ALA A 3 4.34 -1.61 -10.62
C ALA A 3 3.83 -0.65 -9.54
N MET A 4 3.17 0.43 -9.95
CA MET A 4 2.34 1.28 -9.09
C MET A 4 0.87 0.95 -9.32
N LEU A 5 0.13 0.66 -8.25
CA LEU A 5 -1.29 0.35 -8.32
C LEU A 5 -2.12 1.49 -7.73
N VAL A 6 -3.06 1.99 -8.53
CA VAL A 6 -4.02 3.05 -8.19
C VAL A 6 -5.47 2.53 -8.29
N GLU A 7 -6.46 3.32 -7.88
CA GLU A 7 -7.87 2.90 -7.88
C GLU A 7 -8.54 3.04 -9.25
N GLY A 8 -8.35 4.20 -9.90
CA GLY A 8 -9.08 4.58 -11.10
C GLY A 8 -8.23 4.72 -12.36
N TYR A 9 -8.88 4.69 -13.53
CA TYR A 9 -8.20 4.92 -14.81
C TYR A 9 -7.73 6.38 -14.97
N LEU A 10 -8.37 7.34 -14.31
CA LEU A 10 -7.94 8.74 -14.33
C LEU A 10 -6.60 8.93 -13.62
N ASP A 11 -6.37 8.21 -12.53
CA ASP A 11 -5.09 8.18 -11.81
C ASP A 11 -3.96 7.68 -12.71
N VAL A 12 -4.21 6.59 -13.44
CA VAL A 12 -3.26 6.06 -14.44
C VAL A 12 -2.92 7.13 -15.47
N ILE A 13 -3.93 7.76 -16.07
CA ILE A 13 -3.72 8.81 -17.08
C ILE A 13 -2.94 9.99 -16.49
N GLY A 14 -3.27 10.41 -15.27
CA GLY A 14 -2.61 11.50 -14.56
C GLY A 14 -1.13 11.22 -14.33
N LEU A 15 -0.81 10.07 -13.75
CA LEU A 15 0.56 9.68 -13.43
C LEU A 15 1.38 9.39 -14.71
N VAL A 16 0.80 8.73 -15.72
CA VAL A 16 1.46 8.49 -17.01
C VAL A 16 1.80 9.80 -17.72
N ARG A 17 0.90 10.80 -17.69
CA ARG A 17 1.18 12.14 -18.23
C ARG A 17 2.32 12.85 -17.51
N ARG A 18 2.62 12.45 -16.28
CA ARG A 18 3.78 12.91 -15.52
C ARG A 18 5.00 12.02 -15.73
N GLY A 19 4.95 11.00 -16.57
CA GLY A 19 6.10 10.13 -16.88
C GLY A 19 6.29 8.97 -15.91
N TYR A 20 5.22 8.53 -15.25
CA TYR A 20 5.19 7.24 -14.54
C TYR A 20 4.54 6.19 -15.43
N GLU A 21 5.34 5.33 -16.04
CA GLU A 21 4.87 4.41 -17.09
C GLU A 21 4.42 3.06 -16.56
N ASN A 22 4.80 2.71 -15.32
CA ASN A 22 4.51 1.42 -14.69
C ASN A 22 3.26 1.45 -13.79
N VAL A 23 2.23 2.21 -14.18
CA VAL A 23 1.01 2.43 -13.39
C VAL A 23 -0.13 1.56 -13.90
N ILE A 24 -0.83 0.89 -12.99
CA ILE A 24 -2.00 0.03 -13.26
C ILE A 24 -3.14 0.39 -12.30
N ALA A 25 -4.40 0.15 -12.70
CA ALA A 25 -5.57 0.43 -11.87
C ALA A 25 -6.32 -0.85 -11.47
N SER A 26 -6.94 -0.85 -10.28
CA SER A 26 -7.89 -1.88 -9.88
C SER A 26 -9.26 -1.73 -10.53
N MET A 27 -9.60 -0.54 -11.05
CA MET A 27 -10.88 -0.21 -11.67
C MET A 27 -12.06 -0.27 -10.69
N GLY A 28 -11.90 0.37 -9.52
CA GLY A 28 -12.99 0.56 -8.55
C GLY A 28 -13.44 -0.73 -7.85
N THR A 29 -12.55 -1.70 -7.71
CA THR A 29 -12.81 -2.94 -6.97
C THR A 29 -11.73 -3.15 -5.91
N ALA A 30 -12.10 -3.89 -4.86
CA ALA A 30 -11.15 -4.28 -3.83
C ALA A 30 -10.04 -5.16 -4.43
N ILE A 31 -8.81 -4.93 -3.98
CA ILE A 31 -7.67 -5.77 -4.38
C ILE A 31 -7.88 -7.20 -3.91
N THR A 32 -7.62 -8.16 -4.80
CA THR A 32 -7.83 -9.59 -4.55
C THR A 32 -6.52 -10.37 -4.66
N GLU A 33 -6.47 -11.56 -4.07
CA GLU A 33 -5.34 -12.49 -4.25
C GLU A 33 -5.07 -12.77 -5.73
N ASN A 34 -6.11 -12.90 -6.56
CA ASN A 34 -5.96 -13.15 -7.99
C ASN A 34 -5.29 -11.98 -8.72
N HIS A 35 -5.57 -10.73 -8.33
CA HIS A 35 -4.87 -9.56 -8.87
C HIS A 35 -3.38 -9.64 -8.54
N ILE A 36 -3.04 -9.90 -7.27
CA ILE A 36 -1.64 -9.99 -6.80
C ILE A 36 -0.91 -11.16 -7.48
N ARG A 37 -1.49 -12.37 -7.52
CA ARG A 37 -0.92 -13.53 -8.22
C ARG A 37 -0.68 -13.26 -9.72
N THR A 38 -1.58 -12.51 -10.35
CA THR A 38 -1.43 -12.13 -11.76
C THR A 38 -0.29 -11.13 -11.91
N LEU A 39 -0.26 -10.11 -11.07
CA LEU A 39 0.77 -9.07 -11.08
C LEU A 39 2.18 -9.62 -10.85
N LYS A 40 2.34 -10.62 -9.98
CA LYS A 40 3.62 -11.31 -9.74
C LYS A 40 4.27 -11.90 -10.99
N LYS A 41 3.51 -12.13 -12.06
CA LYS A 41 4.05 -12.62 -13.34
C LYS A 41 4.78 -11.51 -14.11
N PHE A 42 4.57 -10.25 -13.76
CA PHE A 42 5.07 -9.08 -14.48
C PHE A 42 5.93 -8.15 -13.61
N ALA A 43 5.73 -8.16 -12.28
CA ALA A 43 6.46 -7.33 -11.34
C ALA A 43 6.84 -8.11 -10.07
N GLU A 44 8.00 -7.80 -9.50
CA GLU A 44 8.52 -8.37 -8.27
C GLU A 44 7.95 -7.68 -7.03
N ARG A 45 7.64 -6.38 -7.18
CA ARG A 45 7.13 -5.51 -6.12
C ARG A 45 6.01 -4.60 -6.64
N VAL A 46 5.12 -4.20 -5.74
CA VAL A 46 4.02 -3.27 -6.02
C VAL A 46 3.97 -2.15 -5.00
N THR A 47 3.86 -0.91 -5.47
CA THR A 47 3.57 0.24 -4.62
C THR A 47 2.10 0.63 -4.76
N PHE A 48 1.34 0.61 -3.68
CA PHE A 48 -0.05 1.05 -3.66
C PHE A 48 -0.11 2.55 -3.42
N VAL A 49 -0.83 3.26 -4.30
CA VAL A 49 -1.08 4.70 -4.23
C VAL A 49 -2.60 4.89 -4.30
N LEU A 50 -3.24 4.73 -3.14
CA LEU A 50 -4.70 4.79 -3.01
C LEU A 50 -5.12 6.16 -2.48
N ASP A 51 -6.42 6.43 -2.47
CA ASP A 51 -6.95 7.73 -2.08
C ASP A 51 -6.61 8.05 -0.61
N GLY A 52 -6.33 9.33 -0.34
CA GLY A 52 -5.99 9.84 0.99
C GLY A 52 -7.19 9.94 1.94
N ASP A 53 -8.09 8.96 1.91
CA ASP A 53 -9.25 8.89 2.78
C ASP A 53 -9.29 7.60 3.60
N ILE A 54 -10.32 7.46 4.45
CA ILE A 54 -10.48 6.29 5.32
C ILE A 54 -10.67 5.00 4.50
N ALA A 55 -11.33 5.08 3.34
CA ALA A 55 -11.56 3.92 2.48
C ALA A 55 -10.26 3.47 1.81
N GLY A 56 -9.48 4.41 1.28
CA GLY A 56 -8.15 4.17 0.70
C GLY A 56 -7.18 3.58 1.72
N LYS A 57 -7.13 4.11 2.95
CA LYS A 57 -6.30 3.56 4.05
C LYS A 57 -6.67 2.10 4.37
N LYS A 58 -7.96 1.79 4.47
CA LYS A 58 -8.45 0.41 4.68
C LYS A 58 -8.14 -0.50 3.49
N GLY A 59 -8.27 0.01 2.28
CA GLY A 59 -7.90 -0.68 1.04
C GLY A 59 -6.42 -1.04 1.01
N ALA A 60 -5.56 -0.10 1.41
CA ALA A 60 -4.12 -0.28 1.49
C ALA A 60 -3.74 -1.36 2.50
N LEU A 61 -4.37 -1.35 3.68
CA LEU A 61 -4.13 -2.37 4.72
C LEU A 61 -4.47 -3.77 4.18
N ARG A 62 -5.65 -3.91 3.58
CA ARG A 62 -6.07 -5.19 3.00
C ARG A 62 -5.17 -5.63 1.85
N ALA A 63 -4.73 -4.70 1.00
CA ALA A 63 -3.82 -5.01 -0.10
C ALA A 63 -2.45 -5.47 0.41
N ALA A 64 -1.93 -4.84 1.47
CA ALA A 64 -0.69 -5.23 2.13
C ALA A 64 -0.80 -6.63 2.75
N GLU A 65 -1.87 -6.94 3.48
CA GLU A 65 -2.14 -8.28 4.03
C GLU A 65 -2.15 -9.35 2.93
N ILE A 66 -2.80 -9.08 1.80
CA ILE A 66 -2.84 -9.99 0.65
C ILE A 66 -1.44 -10.17 0.06
N CYS A 67 -0.66 -9.10 -0.10
CA CYS A 67 0.70 -9.19 -0.62
C CYS A 67 1.62 -10.02 0.29
N LEU A 68 1.54 -9.82 1.61
CA LEU A 68 2.29 -10.62 2.58
C LEU A 68 1.91 -12.10 2.50
N LYS A 69 0.59 -12.40 2.43
CA LYS A 69 0.09 -13.77 2.27
C LYS A 69 0.57 -14.42 0.98
N GLU A 70 0.58 -13.67 -0.12
CA GLU A 70 0.98 -14.15 -1.44
C GLU A 70 2.50 -14.06 -1.68
N GLY A 71 3.28 -13.60 -0.70
CA GLY A 71 4.73 -13.42 -0.81
C GLY A 71 5.10 -12.47 -1.95
N MET A 72 4.38 -11.37 -2.11
CA MET A 72 4.73 -10.25 -2.98
C MET A 72 5.24 -9.10 -2.13
N GLU A 73 6.39 -8.53 -2.50
CA GLU A 73 6.88 -7.33 -1.82
C GLU A 73 5.97 -6.14 -2.16
N CYS A 74 5.60 -5.37 -1.15
CA CYS A 74 4.78 -4.19 -1.37
C CYS A 74 5.15 -3.01 -0.47
N SER A 75 4.78 -1.83 -0.95
CA SER A 75 4.90 -0.56 -0.24
C SER A 75 3.61 0.24 -0.39
N ILE A 76 3.36 1.14 0.55
CA ILE A 76 2.20 2.04 0.56
C ILE A 76 2.70 3.48 0.47
N VAL A 77 2.08 4.29 -0.38
CA VAL A 77 2.18 5.75 -0.34
C VAL A 77 0.91 6.28 0.30
N LEU A 78 1.05 7.04 1.39
CA LEU A 78 -0.07 7.75 2.01
C LEU A 78 -0.21 9.12 1.39
N LEU A 79 -1.34 9.37 0.73
CA LEU A 79 -1.62 10.67 0.15
C LEU A 79 -2.15 11.65 1.20
N PRO A 80 -2.01 12.98 1.00
CA PRO A 80 -2.65 13.98 1.84
C PRO A 80 -4.17 13.77 1.91
N GLU A 81 -4.77 14.17 3.04
CA GLU A 81 -6.20 13.94 3.29
C GLU A 81 -7.08 14.49 2.16
N GLY A 82 -7.98 13.64 1.65
CA GLY A 82 -8.92 13.98 0.58
C GLY A 82 -8.28 14.22 -0.78
N LYS A 83 -7.04 13.78 -0.99
CA LYS A 83 -6.37 13.79 -2.31
C LYS A 83 -6.35 12.41 -2.93
N ASP A 84 -6.54 12.36 -4.24
CA ASP A 84 -6.33 11.20 -5.08
C ASP A 84 -5.07 11.40 -5.98
N PRO A 85 -4.52 10.33 -6.58
CA PRO A 85 -3.37 10.46 -7.46
C PRO A 85 -3.61 11.40 -8.65
N PHE A 86 -4.82 11.45 -9.19
CA PHE A 86 -5.17 12.32 -10.31
C PHE A 86 -5.11 13.81 -9.95
N ASP A 87 -5.63 14.21 -8.80
CA ASP A 87 -5.62 15.56 -8.26
C ASP A 87 -4.19 16.04 -7.97
N LEU A 88 -3.36 15.18 -7.38
CA LEU A 88 -1.93 15.46 -7.20
C LEU A 88 -1.23 15.62 -8.55
N SER A 89 -1.56 14.76 -9.52
CA SER A 89 -0.98 14.86 -10.87
C SER A 89 -1.32 16.17 -11.57
N LYS A 90 -2.46 16.81 -11.27
CA LYS A 90 -2.83 18.12 -11.83
C LYS A 90 -2.18 19.27 -11.09
N SER A 91 -2.20 19.21 -9.77
CA SER A 91 -1.86 20.33 -8.90
C SER A 91 -0.35 20.49 -8.65
N LEU A 92 0.42 19.41 -8.75
CA LEU A 92 1.85 19.41 -8.45
C LEU A 92 2.72 19.38 -9.71
N SER A 93 3.92 19.94 -9.57
CA SER A 93 5.00 19.74 -10.52
C SER A 93 5.55 18.31 -10.45
N ARG A 94 6.32 17.90 -11.48
CA ARG A 94 6.89 16.54 -11.52
C ARG A 94 7.83 16.25 -10.33
N PRO A 95 8.70 17.18 -9.88
CA PRO A 95 9.53 16.96 -8.69
C PRO A 95 8.71 16.83 -7.41
N GLU A 96 7.73 17.70 -7.16
CA GLU A 96 6.87 17.64 -5.96
C GLU A 96 6.08 16.32 -5.91
N LEU A 97 5.52 15.91 -7.04
CA LEU A 97 4.85 14.61 -7.16
C LEU A 97 5.81 13.44 -6.94
N HIS A 98 7.08 13.59 -7.33
CA HIS A 98 8.10 12.57 -7.09
C HIS A 98 8.46 12.42 -5.62
N GLU A 99 8.54 13.54 -4.90
CA GLU A 99 8.80 13.54 -3.47
C GLU A 99 7.71 12.74 -2.72
N ILE A 100 6.44 13.05 -2.97
CA ILE A 100 5.31 12.32 -2.36
C ILE A 100 5.33 10.83 -2.74
N LEU A 101 5.48 10.50 -4.02
CA LEU A 101 5.44 9.10 -4.48
C LEU A 101 6.70 8.28 -4.12
N SER A 102 7.74 8.93 -3.62
CA SER A 102 8.95 8.28 -3.12
C SER A 102 8.93 8.07 -1.62
N ASP A 103 8.09 8.81 -0.89
CA ASP A 103 7.82 8.58 0.52
C ASP A 103 6.89 7.37 0.68
N ARG A 104 7.50 6.23 1.02
CA ARG A 104 6.86 4.91 0.96
C ARG A 104 7.07 4.17 2.26
N ILE A 105 5.99 3.63 2.80
CA ILE A 105 6.01 2.76 3.98
C ILE A 105 6.07 1.32 3.50
N GLN A 106 6.90 0.48 4.12
CA GLN A 106 6.94 -0.95 3.77
C GLN A 106 5.61 -1.61 4.18
N GLY A 107 5.05 -2.49 3.34
CA GLY A 107 3.73 -3.09 3.62
C GLY A 107 3.67 -3.87 4.94
N SER A 108 4.75 -4.52 5.35
CA SER A 108 4.84 -5.19 6.66
C SER A 108 4.82 -4.21 7.84
N GLU A 109 5.52 -3.09 7.71
CA GLU A 109 5.55 -2.02 8.71
C GLU A 109 4.17 -1.39 8.84
N PHE A 110 3.56 -1.02 7.71
CA PHE A 110 2.21 -0.47 7.66
C PHE A 110 1.17 -1.38 8.34
N VAL A 111 1.20 -2.69 8.08
CA VAL A 111 0.28 -3.64 8.74
C VAL A 111 0.49 -3.66 10.26
N VAL A 112 1.74 -3.64 10.73
CA VAL A 112 2.04 -3.64 12.17
C VAL A 112 1.55 -2.35 12.83
N GLU A 113 1.82 -1.19 12.23
CA GLU A 113 1.35 0.11 12.72
C GLU A 113 -0.17 0.15 12.82
N GLU A 114 -0.89 -0.24 11.77
CA GLU A 114 -2.34 -0.31 11.78
C GLU A 114 -2.88 -1.26 12.85
N LEU A 115 -2.23 -2.41 13.05
CA LEU A 115 -2.64 -3.35 14.11
C LEU A 115 -2.44 -2.76 15.50
N LEU A 116 -1.35 -2.02 15.74
CA LEU A 116 -1.07 -1.38 17.02
C LEU A 116 -2.05 -0.25 17.32
N GLU A 117 -2.31 0.64 16.36
CA GLU A 117 -3.32 1.71 16.50
C GLU A 117 -4.72 1.13 16.81
N ASN A 118 -5.09 0.05 16.14
CA ASN A 118 -6.36 -0.64 16.36
C ASN A 118 -6.37 -1.54 17.62
N ALA A 119 -5.22 -1.84 18.22
CA ALA A 119 -5.10 -2.62 19.45
C ALA A 119 -5.11 -1.71 20.68
N ASP A 120 -4.47 -0.55 20.64
CA ASP A 120 -4.51 0.43 21.73
C ASP A 120 -5.92 1.01 21.92
N SER A 121 -6.73 1.06 20.86
CA SER A 121 -8.17 1.37 20.95
C SER A 121 -9.03 0.23 21.52
N ARG A 122 -8.49 -1.00 21.65
CA ARG A 122 -9.22 -2.20 22.12
C ARG A 122 -8.61 -2.88 23.35
N ALA A 123 -7.49 -2.42 23.91
CA ALA A 123 -6.87 -3.10 25.04
C ALA A 123 -6.00 -2.20 25.95
N LEU A 124 -6.45 -2.04 27.20
CA LEU A 124 -5.73 -2.56 28.37
C LEU A 124 -6.79 -3.23 29.29
N PRO A 125 -6.59 -4.48 29.74
CA PRO A 125 -5.49 -4.83 30.65
C PRO A 125 -4.72 -6.13 30.28
N GLU A 126 -3.42 -6.09 30.58
CA GLU A 126 -2.51 -7.20 30.91
C GLU A 126 -2.65 -8.54 30.14
N LYS A 127 -2.00 -8.66 28.98
CA LYS A 127 -1.45 -9.95 28.44
C LYS A 127 -0.61 -9.74 27.17
N LYS A 128 0.40 -8.87 27.20
CA LYS A 128 1.28 -8.62 26.04
C LYS A 128 2.41 -9.64 25.84
N GLU A 129 2.56 -10.68 26.67
CA GLU A 129 3.66 -11.65 26.50
C GLU A 129 3.37 -12.88 25.61
N SER A 130 2.12 -13.22 25.29
CA SER A 130 1.85 -14.50 24.59
C SER A 130 1.77 -14.41 23.06
N HIS A 131 1.51 -13.23 22.48
CA HIS A 131 1.32 -13.10 21.03
C HIS A 131 2.61 -12.82 20.24
N PHE A 132 3.72 -12.47 20.90
CA PHE A 132 4.98 -12.15 20.23
C PHE A 132 5.75 -13.38 19.71
N LYS A 133 5.32 -14.60 20.05
CA LYS A 133 6.02 -15.86 19.68
C LYS A 133 5.73 -16.38 18.27
N ILE A 134 4.79 -15.79 17.52
CA ILE A 134 4.37 -16.36 16.22
C ILE A 134 5.14 -15.74 15.03
N TYR A 135 5.73 -14.54 15.16
CA TYR A 135 6.28 -13.80 14.02
C TYR A 135 7.81 -13.67 13.95
N ILE A 136 8.56 -14.27 14.88
CA ILE A 136 10.01 -14.38 14.77
C ILE A 136 10.39 -15.84 14.53
N PRO A 137 10.71 -16.27 13.30
CA PRO A 137 11.30 -17.57 13.11
C PRO A 137 12.68 -17.58 13.78
N SER A 138 12.85 -18.46 14.76
CA SER A 138 14.12 -18.69 15.45
C SER A 138 15.21 -19.08 14.45
N SER A 139 16.01 -18.12 14.01
CA SER A 139 17.31 -18.40 13.43
C SER A 139 18.30 -18.65 14.58
N LYS A 140 18.51 -19.93 14.88
CA LYS A 140 19.71 -20.44 15.58
C LYS A 140 20.29 -21.57 14.74
N PRO A 141 21.62 -21.68 14.69
CA PRO A 141 22.31 -22.40 15.76
C PRO A 141 22.87 -21.50 16.86
#